data_AF-A0A967C5C5-F1
#
_entry.id   AF-A0A967C5C5-F1
#
_cell.length_a   1.000
_cell.length_b   1.000
_cell.length_c   1.000
_cell.angle_alpha   90.00
_cell.angle_beta   90.00
_cell.angle_gamma   90.00
#
_symmetry.space_group_name_H-M   'P 1'
#
loop_
_entity.id
_entity.type
_entity.pdbx_description
1 polymer ?
#
loop_
_entity_poly.entity_id
_entity_poly.type
_entity_poly.pdbx_seq_one_letter_code
_entity_poly.pdbx_strand_id
1 'polypeptide(L)'
;MATKRSAPPAPAAADAPGSSLSSDQALALVGMGMMRKLAEGGELPWRWSDAEDGGSCDVNGLRQRLELTDLALRTGAPLSTAEVTYLMGARPGGAVVERGGLRATRVSRNVWKLSQGRGSSAEVSSFNSFNDGRRRFA
;
A
#
# COMPACT_ATOMS: atom_id res chain seq x y z
N MET A 1 1.02 -87.23 -21.18
CA MET A 1 0.40 -86.20 -20.32
C MET A 1 1.48 -85.19 -19.94
N ALA A 2 1.28 -83.92 -20.27
CA ALA A 2 2.27 -82.86 -20.20
C ALA A 2 2.48 -82.36 -18.76
N THR A 3 3.75 -82.20 -18.35
CA THR A 3 4.13 -81.64 -17.05
C THR A 3 4.18 -80.11 -17.18
N LYS A 4 3.35 -79.41 -16.41
CA LYS A 4 3.23 -77.94 -16.43
C LYS A 4 4.24 -77.36 -15.45
N ARG A 5 5.32 -76.75 -15.96
CA ARG A 5 6.28 -75.96 -15.19
C ARG A 5 5.59 -74.70 -14.68
N SER A 6 5.57 -74.49 -13.36
CA SER A 6 5.19 -73.21 -12.75
C SER A 6 6.45 -72.56 -12.18
N ALA A 7 6.76 -71.36 -12.67
CA ALA A 7 7.90 -70.55 -12.25
C ALA A 7 7.63 -69.89 -10.87
N PRO A 8 8.65 -69.70 -10.02
CA PRO A 8 8.52 -68.89 -8.81
C PRO A 8 8.54 -67.38 -9.16
N PRO A 9 7.83 -66.53 -8.38
CA PRO A 9 7.88 -65.08 -8.56
C PRO A 9 9.24 -64.51 -8.11
N ALA A 10 9.69 -63.49 -8.84
CA ALA A 10 10.95 -62.79 -8.66
C ALA A 10 11.09 -62.16 -7.25
N PRO A 11 12.32 -62.07 -6.70
CA PRO A 11 12.57 -61.44 -5.42
C PRO A 11 12.33 -59.93 -5.51
N ALA A 12 11.68 -59.42 -4.45
CA ALA A 12 11.41 -58.01 -4.21
C ALA A 12 12.65 -57.16 -4.42
N ALA A 13 12.45 -56.04 -5.11
CA ALA A 13 13.46 -55.01 -5.33
C ALA A 13 14.06 -54.58 -4.00
N ALA A 14 15.38 -54.51 -3.98
CA ALA A 14 16.17 -54.00 -2.88
C ALA A 14 15.74 -52.57 -2.53
N ASP A 15 15.31 -52.38 -1.28
CA ASP A 15 15.17 -51.05 -0.68
C ASP A 15 16.56 -50.42 -0.55
N ALA A 16 16.76 -49.32 -1.27
CA ALA A 16 17.85 -48.40 -1.05
C ALA A 16 17.59 -47.61 0.25
N PRO A 17 18.63 -47.26 1.04
CA PRO A 17 18.45 -46.53 2.29
C PRO A 17 18.15 -45.04 2.01
N GLY A 18 16.89 -44.74 1.72
CA GLY A 18 16.35 -43.39 1.56
C GLY A 18 15.27 -43.16 2.61
N SER A 19 15.66 -42.52 3.73
CA SER A 19 14.84 -42.10 4.87
C SER A 19 13.37 -41.75 4.53
N SER A 20 12.46 -42.69 4.77
CA SER A 20 11.01 -42.47 4.75
C SER A 20 10.55 -41.95 6.12
N LEU A 21 10.73 -40.65 6.36
CA LEU A 21 10.16 -40.02 7.55
C LEU A 21 8.64 -40.12 7.49
N SER A 22 8.01 -40.58 8.58
CA SER A 22 6.54 -40.55 8.68
C SER A 22 6.05 -39.11 8.70
N SER A 23 4.82 -38.88 8.24
CA SER A 23 4.20 -37.54 8.25
C SER A 23 4.21 -36.91 9.64
N ASP A 24 4.08 -37.73 10.68
CA ASP A 24 4.08 -37.30 12.07
C ASP A 24 5.49 -36.87 12.54
N GLN A 25 6.53 -37.60 12.13
CA GLN A 25 7.92 -37.22 12.39
C GLN A 25 8.34 -35.95 11.63
N ALA A 26 7.87 -35.79 10.39
CA ALA A 26 8.09 -34.58 9.61
C ALA A 26 7.41 -33.37 10.26
N LEU A 27 6.17 -33.53 10.72
CA LEU A 27 5.44 -32.46 11.43
C LEU A 27 6.13 -32.08 12.74
N ALA A 28 6.59 -33.06 13.50
CA ALA A 28 7.32 -32.84 14.75
C ALA A 28 8.62 -32.04 14.52
N LEU A 29 9.38 -32.36 13.48
CA LEU A 29 10.61 -31.64 13.12
C LEU A 29 10.32 -30.20 12.68
N VAL A 30 9.25 -29.98 11.90
CA VAL A 30 8.81 -28.64 11.49
C VAL A 30 8.36 -27.82 12.69
N GLY A 31 7.55 -28.39 13.58
CA GLY A 31 7.09 -27.73 14.80
C GLY A 31 8.24 -27.32 15.72
N MET A 32 9.22 -28.21 15.90
CA MET A 32 10.40 -27.95 16.73
C MET A 32 11.29 -26.86 16.12
N GLY A 33 11.45 -26.83 14.79
CA GLY A 33 12.16 -25.76 14.09
C GLY A 33 11.49 -24.40 14.21
N MET A 34 10.15 -24.37 14.19
CA MET A 34 9.37 -23.13 14.34
C MET A 34 9.44 -22.58 15.77
N MET A 35 9.35 -23.45 16.79
CA MET A 35 9.51 -23.06 18.20
C MET A 35 10.90 -22.50 18.48
N ARG A 36 11.95 -23.12 17.92
CA ARG A 36 13.33 -22.63 18.05
C ARG A 36 13.51 -21.24 17.43
N LYS A 37 12.96 -21.01 16.24
CA LYS A 37 12.95 -19.70 15.56
C LYS A 37 12.28 -18.61 16.40
N LEU A 38 11.16 -18.93 17.07
CA LEU A 38 10.46 -18.00 17.96
C LEU A 38 11.24 -17.75 19.26
N ALA A 39 11.86 -18.77 19.84
CA ALA A 39 12.64 -18.67 21.08
C ALA A 39 13.95 -17.87 20.90
N GLU A 40 14.57 -17.93 19.72
CA GLU A 40 15.77 -17.15 19.36
C GLU A 40 15.46 -15.69 19.00
N GLY A 41 14.21 -15.23 19.16
CA GLY A 41 13.79 -13.85 18.88
C GLY A 41 13.76 -13.51 17.38
N GLY A 42 13.74 -14.54 16.52
CA GLY A 42 13.66 -14.36 15.08
C GLY A 42 12.29 -13.80 14.68
N GLU A 43 12.28 -12.56 14.19
CA GLU A 43 11.07 -11.99 13.61
C GLU A 43 10.54 -12.90 12.51
N LEU A 44 9.23 -13.19 12.56
CA LEU A 44 8.58 -14.02 11.53
C LEU A 44 8.70 -13.33 10.16
N PRO A 45 8.89 -14.09 9.06
CA PRO A 45 8.98 -13.53 7.71
C PRO A 45 7.68 -12.85 7.23
N TRP A 46 6.59 -13.03 7.97
CA TRP A 46 5.27 -12.44 7.72
C TRP A 46 4.99 -11.24 8.62
N ARG A 47 6.00 -10.47 9.00
CA ARG A 47 5.74 -9.11 9.46
C ARG A 47 5.19 -8.36 8.26
N TRP A 48 3.89 -8.08 8.25
CA TRP A 48 3.37 -6.94 7.50
C TRP A 48 4.14 -5.74 8.03
N SER A 49 5.18 -5.38 7.28
CA SER A 49 6.06 -4.30 7.64
C SER A 49 5.22 -3.05 7.48
N ASP A 50 5.02 -2.25 8.55
CA ASP A 50 4.40 -0.92 8.47
C ASP A 50 4.99 -0.04 7.35
N ALA A 51 6.20 -0.38 6.89
CA ALA A 51 6.86 0.21 5.73
C ALA A 51 6.07 0.02 4.40
N GLU A 52 5.31 -1.05 4.24
CA GLU A 52 4.62 -1.41 2.98
C GLU A 52 3.18 -0.83 2.90
N ASP A 53 2.57 -0.44 4.04
CA ASP A 53 1.19 0.08 4.10
C ASP A 53 1.07 1.61 3.94
N GLY A 54 2.19 2.32 3.85
CA GLY A 54 2.16 3.79 3.69
C GLY A 54 3.44 4.52 4.07
N GLY A 55 4.44 3.81 4.60
CA GLY A 55 5.72 4.38 5.02
C GLY A 55 5.61 5.32 6.22
N SER A 56 6.76 5.70 6.77
CA SER A 56 6.82 6.72 7.82
C SER A 56 6.46 8.10 7.24
N CYS A 57 5.48 8.80 7.83
CA CYS A 57 5.16 10.17 7.44
C CYS A 57 5.98 11.18 8.26
N ASP A 58 6.71 12.08 7.58
CA ASP A 58 7.35 13.22 8.25
C ASP A 58 6.31 14.33 8.51
N VAL A 59 5.87 14.41 9.77
CA VAL A 59 4.84 15.36 10.21
C VAL A 59 5.33 16.82 10.10
N ASN A 60 6.62 17.07 10.31
CA ASN A 60 7.17 18.43 10.24
C ASN A 60 7.25 18.90 8.78
N GLY A 61 7.78 18.06 7.89
CA GLY A 61 7.77 18.33 6.45
C GLY A 61 6.36 18.47 5.88
N LEU A 62 5.41 17.67 6.35
CA LEU A 62 4.00 17.79 5.96
C LEU A 62 3.41 19.13 6.38
N ARG A 63 3.60 19.55 7.64
CA ARG A 63 3.13 20.84 8.15
C ARG A 63 3.67 21.99 7.31
N GLN A 64 4.99 22.04 7.10
CA GLN A 64 5.61 23.09 6.31
C GLN A 64 5.04 23.14 4.89
N ARG A 65 4.85 21.98 4.24
CA ARG A 65 4.26 21.92 2.89
C ARG A 65 2.83 22.46 2.86
N LEU A 66 2.01 22.15 3.87
CA LEU A 66 0.64 22.65 3.97
C LEU A 66 0.60 24.17 4.18
N GLU A 67 1.44 24.70 5.06
CA GLU A 67 1.56 26.15 5.31
C GLU A 67 2.00 26.90 4.05
N LEU A 68 2.99 26.38 3.33
CA LEU A 68 3.45 26.95 2.05
C LEU A 68 2.38 26.86 0.95
N THR A 69 1.61 25.77 0.92
CA THR A 69 0.52 25.61 -0.05
C THR A 69 -0.56 26.65 0.19
N ASP A 70 -0.96 26.85 1.44
CA ASP A 70 -1.95 27.86 1.81
C ASP A 70 -1.45 29.29 1.54
N LEU A 71 -0.18 29.57 1.84
CA LEU A 71 0.46 30.84 1.46
C LEU A 71 0.43 31.07 -0.06
N ALA A 72 0.76 30.05 -0.85
CA ALA A 72 0.75 30.13 -2.31
C ALA A 72 -0.66 30.40 -2.86
N LEU A 73 -1.69 29.77 -2.28
CA LEU A 73 -3.08 30.01 -2.65
C LEU A 73 -3.55 31.42 -2.29
N ARG A 74 -3.22 31.90 -1.09
CA ARG A 74 -3.59 33.24 -0.63
C ARG A 74 -2.89 34.36 -1.41
N THR A 75 -1.62 34.17 -1.75
CA THR A 75 -0.81 35.19 -2.44
C THR A 75 -0.97 35.15 -3.96
N GLY A 76 -1.26 33.97 -4.53
CA GLY A 76 -1.26 33.78 -5.99
C GLY A 76 0.10 34.05 -6.64
N ALA A 77 1.19 33.96 -5.86
CA ALA A 77 2.54 34.25 -6.29
C ALA A 77 2.99 33.30 -7.42
N PRO A 78 3.84 33.76 -8.35
CA PRO A 78 4.41 32.89 -9.38
C PRO A 78 5.37 31.88 -8.74
N LEU A 79 5.17 30.60 -9.04
CA LEU A 79 5.98 29.48 -8.56
C LEU A 79 6.77 28.84 -9.71
N SER A 80 7.91 28.27 -9.37
CA SER A 80 8.74 27.47 -10.26
C SER A 80 8.19 26.04 -10.41
N THR A 81 8.66 25.33 -11.45
CA THR A 81 8.30 23.92 -11.67
C THR A 81 8.69 23.03 -10.49
N ALA A 82 9.81 23.31 -9.82
CA ALA A 82 10.28 22.53 -8.66
C ALA A 82 9.38 22.75 -7.44
N GLU A 83 9.02 24.01 -7.16
CA GLU A 83 8.13 24.36 -6.05
C GLU A 83 6.75 23.77 -6.23
N VAL A 84 6.17 23.86 -7.44
CA VAL A 84 4.88 23.23 -7.74
C VAL A 84 4.95 21.71 -7.57
N THR A 85 6.07 21.08 -7.98
CA THR A 85 6.27 19.65 -7.79
C THR A 85 6.31 19.28 -6.31
N TYR A 86 6.99 20.10 -5.50
CA TYR A 86 7.05 19.90 -4.04
C TYR A 86 5.67 20.07 -3.39
N LEU A 87 4.94 21.13 -3.72
CA LEU A 87 3.63 21.44 -3.11
C LEU A 87 2.54 20.44 -3.52
N MET A 88 2.45 20.07 -4.80
CA MET A 88 1.46 19.10 -5.29
C MET A 88 1.91 17.64 -5.15
N GLY A 89 3.17 17.40 -4.80
CA GLY A 89 3.79 16.07 -4.80
C GLY A 89 3.82 15.39 -6.19
N ALA A 90 3.56 16.13 -7.26
CA ALA A 90 3.49 15.63 -8.63
C ALA A 90 4.18 16.61 -9.59
N ARG A 91 5.00 16.08 -10.49
CA ARG A 91 5.65 16.90 -11.52
C ARG A 91 4.60 17.33 -12.54
N PRO A 92 4.45 18.63 -12.83
CA PRO A 92 3.44 19.06 -13.78
C PRO A 92 3.86 18.70 -15.22
N GLY A 93 3.02 17.91 -15.91
CA GLY A 93 3.29 17.42 -17.27
C GLY A 93 2.65 18.22 -18.41
N GLY A 94 1.59 18.98 -18.12
CA GLY A 94 0.83 19.76 -19.11
C GLY A 94 0.64 21.22 -18.70
N ALA A 95 -0.02 22.03 -19.53
CA ALA A 95 -0.26 23.45 -19.22
C ALA A 95 -1.17 23.67 -17.99
N VAL A 96 -1.99 22.68 -17.67
CA VAL A 96 -2.85 22.64 -16.48
C VAL A 96 -2.70 21.25 -15.86
N VAL A 97 -2.53 21.18 -14.54
CA VAL A 97 -2.42 19.93 -13.80
C VAL A 97 -3.25 20.05 -12.52
N GLU A 98 -4.08 19.04 -12.27
CA GLU A 98 -4.96 18.98 -11.10
C GLU A 98 -4.65 17.74 -10.28
N ARG A 99 -4.53 17.90 -8.96
CA ARG A 99 -4.31 16.79 -8.02
C ARG A 99 -4.77 17.17 -6.62
N GLY A 100 -5.52 16.27 -5.96
CA GLY A 100 -5.86 16.43 -4.55
C GLY A 100 -6.55 17.76 -4.21
N GLY A 101 -7.39 18.27 -5.12
CA GLY A 101 -8.07 19.55 -4.94
C GLY A 101 -7.21 20.80 -5.19
N LEU A 102 -5.97 20.65 -5.67
CA LEU A 102 -5.12 21.75 -6.14
C LEU A 102 -5.03 21.74 -7.66
N ARG A 103 -4.97 22.93 -8.25
CA ARG A 103 -4.83 23.16 -9.69
C ARG A 103 -3.64 24.07 -9.96
N ALA A 104 -2.62 23.55 -10.63
CA ALA A 104 -1.50 24.34 -11.15
C ALA A 104 -1.74 24.72 -12.61
N THR A 105 -1.54 26.00 -12.93
CA THR A 105 -1.67 26.55 -14.29
C THR A 105 -0.35 27.17 -14.72
N ARG A 106 0.13 26.83 -15.92
CA ARG A 106 1.37 27.36 -16.46
C ARG A 106 1.13 28.74 -17.06
N VAL A 107 1.77 29.76 -16.49
CA VAL A 107 1.73 31.14 -17.00
C VAL A 107 2.82 31.36 -18.05
N SER A 108 4.01 30.81 -17.83
CA SER A 108 5.15 30.89 -18.76
C SER A 108 6.10 29.70 -18.56
N ARG A 109 7.24 29.66 -19.27
CA ARG A 109 8.28 28.64 -19.05
C ARG A 109 8.74 28.70 -17.61
N ASN A 110 8.58 27.58 -16.89
CA ASN A 110 8.91 27.44 -15.47
C ASN A 110 8.19 28.43 -14.54
N VAL A 111 7.08 29.04 -14.96
CA VAL A 111 6.27 29.94 -14.13
C VAL A 111 4.85 29.41 -14.05
N TRP A 112 4.40 29.15 -12.83
CA TRP A 112 3.12 28.51 -12.53
C TRP A 112 2.35 29.31 -11.49
N LYS A 113 1.02 29.19 -11.54
CA LYS A 113 0.13 29.69 -10.48
C LYS A 113 -0.66 28.53 -9.90
N LEU A 114 -0.68 28.45 -8.58
CA LEU A 114 -1.51 27.51 -7.84
C LEU A 114 -2.90 28.11 -7.61
N SER A 115 -3.93 27.28 -7.70
CA SER A 115 -5.32 27.64 -7.45
C SER A 115 -6.05 26.45 -6.85
N GLN A 116 -7.19 26.70 -6.22
CA GLN A 116 -8.04 25.64 -5.71
C GLN A 116 -8.73 24.93 -6.89
N GLY A 117 -8.73 23.59 -6.86
CA GLY A 117 -9.38 22.75 -7.85
C GLY A 117 -10.89 22.94 -7.80
N ARG A 118 -11.54 22.89 -8.96
CA ARG A 118 -12.97 23.20 -9.15
C ARG A 118 -13.95 22.27 -8.41
N GLY A 119 -13.47 21.25 -7.71
CA GLY A 119 -14.30 20.32 -6.92
C GLY A 119 -14.55 20.72 -5.46
N SER A 120 -13.75 21.62 -4.85
CA SER A 120 -13.83 21.82 -3.38
C SER A 120 -14.71 22.99 -2.92
N SER A 121 -15.35 23.72 -3.85
CA SER A 121 -16.15 24.90 -3.50
C SER A 121 -17.65 24.60 -3.29
N ALA A 122 -18.09 23.34 -3.40
CA ALA A 122 -19.52 23.00 -3.45
C ALA A 122 -20.06 22.19 -2.24
N GLU A 123 -19.24 21.79 -1.26
CA GLU A 123 -19.69 20.75 -0.30
C GLU A 123 -19.28 20.95 1.17
N VAL A 124 -19.04 22.18 1.63
CA VAL A 124 -18.93 22.48 3.08
C VAL A 124 -20.10 23.35 3.59
N SER A 125 -21.00 23.78 2.71
CA SER A 125 -22.23 24.50 3.11
C SER A 125 -23.41 23.58 3.49
N SER A 126 -23.30 22.26 3.30
CA SER A 126 -24.45 21.35 3.44
C SER A 126 -24.68 20.76 4.84
N PHE A 127 -23.80 21.00 5.82
CA PHE A 127 -24.01 20.48 7.19
C PHE A 127 -25.17 21.17 7.94
N ASN A 128 -25.64 22.33 7.46
CA ASN A 128 -26.77 23.06 8.06
C ASN A 128 -28.16 22.66 7.52
N SER A 129 -28.28 21.71 6.58
CA SER A 129 -29.57 21.30 6.01
C SER A 129 -30.34 20.26 6.84
N PHE A 130 -29.81 19.77 7.96
CA PHE A 130 -30.50 18.79 8.81
C PHE A 130 -31.64 19.36 9.68
N ASN A 131 -31.99 20.66 9.56
CA ASN A 131 -33.01 21.29 10.41
C ASN A 131 -34.35 21.59 9.71
N ASP A 132 -34.54 21.21 8.44
CA ASP A 132 -35.78 21.49 7.70
C ASP A 132 -36.84 20.37 7.85
N GLY A 133 -37.19 20.04 9.10
CA GLY A 133 -38.16 18.97 9.37
C GLY A 133 -39.11 19.21 10.54
N ARG A 134 -38.95 20.29 11.32
CA ARG A 134 -39.67 20.46 12.60
C ARG A 134 -40.78 21.50 12.62
N ARG A 135 -41.25 21.99 11.46
CA ARG A 135 -42.32 23.01 11.39
C ARG A 135 -43.45 22.65 10.44
N ARG A 136 -44.13 21.52 10.64
CA ARG A 136 -45.45 21.25 10.03
C ARG A 136 -46.34 20.43 10.96
N PHE A 137 -46.84 21.07 12.02
CA PHE A 137 -48.09 20.68 12.66
C PHE A 137 -48.82 21.98 13.03
N ALA A 138 -49.74 22.37 12.15
CA ALA A 138 -50.82 23.32 12.37
C ALA A 138 -52.04 22.75 11.64
#